data_AF-A0A0C1GTX2-F1
#
_entry.id   AF-A0A0C1GTX2-F1
#
_cell.length_a   1.000
_cell.length_b   1.000
_cell.length_c   1.000
_cell.angle_alpha   90.00
_cell.angle_beta   90.00
_cell.angle_gamma   90.00
#
_symmetry.space_group_name_H-M   'P 1'
#
loop_
_entity.id
_entity.type
_entity.pdbx_description
1 polymer ?
#
loop_
_entity_poly.entity_id
_entity_poly.type
_entity_poly.pdbx_seq_one_letter_code
_entity_poly.pdbx_strand_id
1 'polypeptide(L)'
;MCTGALVAPDLVLTAAHCLFDPRTGARVDPATIWFEAGLSGRQAVALRQVVKAVMHPQYRYRPAGTHQVGSDLAVLKLDRPISPSRIKPLTMSNGAERGDVLGVLSYTRRHATRQRLKDSCSVLARQSRTVVMSCLVEFGASGSPVLEMRPGLPPRLVSVISAKAAMGNRRVSIGTALDASLRDLLRRAG
;
A
#
# COMPACT_ATOMS: atom_id res chain seq x y z
N MET A 1 4.43 8.99 -8.21
CA MET A 1 3.72 7.72 -8.51
C MET A 1 3.87 6.78 -7.33
N CYS A 2 2.74 6.22 -6.88
CA CYS A 2 2.65 5.18 -5.87
C CYS A 2 1.70 4.09 -6.36
N THR A 3 1.59 3.01 -5.59
CA THR A 3 0.55 2.00 -5.71
C THR A 3 -0.49 2.18 -4.59
N GLY A 4 -1.71 1.72 -4.80
CA GLY A 4 -2.73 1.64 -3.76
C GLY A 4 -3.60 0.38 -3.95
N ALA A 5 -4.31 -0.01 -2.90
CA ALA A 5 -5.14 -1.20 -2.88
C ALA A 5 -6.58 -0.86 -2.51
N LEU A 6 -7.54 -1.30 -3.32
CA LEU A 6 -8.97 -1.15 -3.02
C LEU A 6 -9.34 -2.06 -1.84
N VAL A 7 -9.83 -1.50 -0.73
CA VAL A 7 -10.19 -2.23 0.51
C VAL A 7 -11.68 -2.11 0.87
N ALA A 8 -12.38 -1.17 0.23
CA ALA A 8 -13.84 -1.10 0.13
C ALA A 8 -14.21 -0.54 -1.25
N PRO A 9 -15.49 -0.57 -1.69
CA PRO A 9 -15.88 -0.13 -3.04
C PRO A 9 -15.38 1.26 -3.43
N ASP A 10 -15.18 2.16 -2.47
CA ASP A 10 -14.68 3.53 -2.69
C ASP A 10 -13.52 3.91 -1.74
N LEU A 11 -12.89 2.94 -1.07
CA LEU A 11 -11.74 3.19 -0.18
C LEU A 11 -10.49 2.51 -0.70
N VAL A 12 -9.42 3.28 -0.84
CA VAL A 12 -8.09 2.82 -1.27
C VAL A 12 -7.09 3.00 -0.14
N LEU A 13 -6.37 1.93 0.21
CA LEU A 13 -5.26 1.97 1.14
C LEU A 13 -3.95 2.23 0.40
N THR A 14 -3.11 3.12 0.94
CA THR A 14 -1.78 3.44 0.40
C THR A 14 -0.83 3.90 1.52
N ALA A 15 0.40 4.25 1.18
CA ALA A 15 1.36 4.81 2.13
C ALA A 15 1.11 6.31 2.31
N ALA A 16 1.27 6.83 3.53
CA ALA A 16 1.01 8.24 3.82
C ALA A 16 2.00 9.17 3.11
N HIS A 17 3.27 8.74 2.95
CA HIS A 17 4.26 9.54 2.23
C HIS A 17 3.92 9.77 0.75
N CYS A 18 2.99 8.99 0.17
CA CYS A 18 2.49 9.21 -1.19
C CYS A 18 1.67 10.49 -1.33
N LEU A 19 1.24 11.10 -0.22
CA LEU A 19 0.50 12.35 -0.16
C LEU A 19 1.41 13.58 -0.03
N PHE A 20 2.71 13.41 -0.29
CA PHE A 20 3.69 14.48 -0.24
C PHE A 20 4.59 14.45 -1.48
N ASP A 21 4.97 15.61 -2.00
CA ASP A 21 6.00 15.71 -3.03
C ASP A 21 7.35 15.35 -2.40
N PRO A 22 8.09 14.36 -2.94
CA PRO A 22 9.35 13.89 -2.34
C PRO A 22 10.52 14.89 -2.47
N ARG A 23 10.41 15.92 -3.32
CA ARG A 23 11.42 16.95 -3.53
C ARG A 23 11.18 18.17 -2.64
N THR A 24 9.92 18.61 -2.52
CA THR A 24 9.58 19.83 -1.78
C THR A 24 9.02 19.57 -0.38
N GLY A 25 8.53 18.35 -0.12
CA GLY A 25 7.83 18.01 1.11
C GLY A 25 6.43 18.64 1.23
N ALA A 26 5.95 19.31 0.18
CA ALA A 26 4.61 19.88 0.17
C ALA A 26 3.55 18.77 0.15
N ARG A 27 2.41 19.02 0.81
CA ARG A 27 1.26 18.13 0.72
C ARG A 27 0.69 18.15 -0.69
N VAL A 28 0.36 16.98 -1.21
CA VAL A 28 -0.37 16.83 -2.47
C VAL A 28 -1.85 17.08 -2.19
N ASP A 29 -2.49 17.92 -3.02
CA ASP A 29 -3.93 18.08 -3.00
C ASP A 29 -4.61 16.76 -3.42
N PRO A 30 -5.43 16.12 -2.56
CA PRO A 30 -6.12 14.88 -2.90
C PRO A 30 -6.92 14.95 -4.20
N ALA A 31 -7.52 16.11 -4.54
CA ALA A 31 -8.30 16.27 -5.76
C ALA A 31 -7.47 16.10 -7.04
N THR A 32 -6.14 16.20 -6.95
CA THR A 32 -5.24 15.98 -8.10
C THR A 32 -4.87 14.50 -8.31
N ILE A 33 -5.25 13.62 -7.38
CA ILE A 33 -4.89 12.21 -7.39
C ILE A 33 -5.96 11.39 -8.13
N TRP A 34 -5.50 10.60 -9.10
CA TRP A 34 -6.31 9.62 -9.81
C TRP A 34 -5.93 8.20 -9.39
N PHE A 35 -6.94 7.36 -9.14
CA PHE A 35 -6.78 5.94 -8.91
C PHE A 35 -7.18 5.14 -10.15
N GLU A 36 -6.19 4.53 -10.79
CA GLU A 36 -6.32 3.71 -12.00
C GLU A 36 -6.39 2.23 -11.61
N ALA A 37 -7.58 1.77 -11.24
CA ALA A 37 -7.77 0.42 -10.76
C ALA A 37 -7.66 -0.60 -11.91
N GLY A 38 -6.79 -1.59 -11.73
CA GLY A 38 -6.57 -2.64 -12.73
C GLY A 38 -5.88 -2.14 -14.01
N LEU A 39 -5.09 -1.06 -13.94
CA LEU A 39 -4.32 -0.54 -15.08
C LEU A 39 -3.43 -1.62 -15.70
N SER A 40 -3.59 -1.83 -17.01
CA SER A 40 -2.76 -2.68 -17.85
C SER A 40 -2.57 -2.03 -19.23
N GLY A 41 -1.34 -1.64 -19.54
CA GLY A 41 -1.03 -0.86 -20.73
C GLY A 41 -1.69 0.52 -20.69
N ARG A 42 -2.64 0.77 -21.59
CA ARG A 42 -3.32 2.08 -21.69
C ARG A 42 -4.73 2.06 -21.11
N GLN A 43 -5.15 0.95 -20.53
CA GLN A 43 -6.53 0.73 -20.08
C GLN A 43 -6.57 0.43 -18.59
N ALA A 44 -7.41 1.15 -17.86
CA ALA A 44 -7.78 0.84 -16.50
C ALA A 44 -9.22 0.29 -16.48
N VAL A 45 -9.47 -0.71 -15.63
CA VAL A 45 -10.82 -1.26 -15.43
C VAL A 45 -11.74 -0.19 -14.81
N ALA A 46 -11.19 0.66 -13.96
CA ALA A 46 -11.89 1.84 -13.46
C ALA A 46 -10.90 2.98 -13.20
N LEU A 47 -11.30 4.19 -13.59
CA LEU A 47 -10.63 5.44 -13.25
C LEU A 47 -11.50 6.21 -12.25
N ARG A 48 -10.92 6.61 -11.12
CA ARG A 48 -11.60 7.36 -10.05
C ARG A 48 -10.75 8.51 -9.56
N GLN A 49 -11.39 9.62 -9.24
CA GLN A 49 -10.70 10.75 -8.61
C GLN A 49 -10.76 10.58 -7.09
N VAL A 50 -9.71 11.00 -6.40
CA VAL A 50 -9.72 11.03 -4.94
C VAL A 50 -10.37 12.34 -4.48
N VAL A 51 -11.36 12.24 -3.58
CA VAL A 51 -12.06 13.40 -3.01
C VAL A 51 -11.64 13.71 -1.58
N LYS A 52 -11.00 12.74 -0.90
CA LYS A 52 -10.53 12.89 0.47
C LYS A 52 -9.36 11.95 0.73
N ALA A 53 -8.38 12.42 1.50
CA ALA A 53 -7.29 11.59 1.98
C ALA A 53 -7.15 11.75 3.50
N VAL A 54 -7.09 10.63 4.20
CA VAL A 54 -6.90 10.59 5.65
C VAL A 54 -5.63 9.81 5.96
N MET A 55 -4.66 10.49 6.58
CA MET A 55 -3.41 9.89 7.04
C MET A 55 -3.52 9.40 8.47
N HIS A 56 -2.72 8.39 8.80
CA HIS A 56 -2.53 7.95 10.17
C HIS A 56 -2.21 9.15 11.09
N PRO A 57 -2.89 9.30 12.25
CA PRO A 57 -2.75 10.49 13.12
C PRO A 57 -1.32 10.77 13.57
N GLN A 58 -0.52 9.71 13.74
CA GLN A 58 0.88 9.82 14.18
C GLN A 58 1.86 10.04 13.02
N TYR A 59 1.41 9.94 11.76
CA TYR A 59 2.30 10.18 10.63
C TYR A 59 2.72 11.64 10.58
N ARG A 60 4.03 11.88 10.50
CA ARG A 60 4.61 13.17 10.16
C ARG A 60 5.52 12.98 8.96
N TYR A 61 5.34 13.77 7.91
CA TYR A 61 6.26 13.72 6.79
C TYR A 61 7.67 14.09 7.26
N ARG A 62 8.66 13.33 6.80
CA ARG A 62 10.08 13.64 6.97
C ARG A 62 10.78 13.45 5.63
N PRO A 63 11.74 14.31 5.27
CA PRO A 63 12.59 14.09 4.12
C PRO A 63 13.27 12.72 4.15
N ALA A 64 13.70 12.24 2.97
CA ALA A 64 14.25 10.90 2.79
C ALA A 64 15.34 10.57 3.83
N GLY A 65 15.26 9.37 4.42
CA GLY A 65 16.24 8.86 5.40
C GLY A 65 15.66 8.56 6.79
N THR A 66 14.50 9.10 7.16
CA THR A 66 13.83 8.81 8.45
C THR A 66 12.35 8.46 8.26
N HIS A 67 12.10 7.33 7.60
CA HIS A 67 10.74 6.85 7.34
C HIS A 67 10.05 6.41 8.64
N GLN A 68 8.89 6.99 8.94
CA GLN A 68 8.01 6.56 10.04
C GLN A 68 7.19 5.34 9.63
N VAL A 69 7.90 4.24 9.36
CA VAL A 69 7.36 2.99 8.80
C VAL A 69 6.18 2.41 9.57
N GLY A 70 6.08 2.65 10.88
CA GLY A 70 4.97 2.14 11.70
C GLY A 70 3.68 2.96 11.61
N SER A 71 3.70 4.12 10.98
CA SER A 71 2.54 5.01 10.80
C SER A 71 2.38 5.49 9.36
N ASP A 72 3.15 4.95 8.43
CA ASP A 72 3.13 5.35 7.03
C ASP A 72 1.96 4.69 6.29
N LEU A 73 0.76 5.14 6.64
CA LEU A 73 -0.51 4.61 6.15
C LEU A 73 -1.52 5.73 5.92
N ALA A 74 -2.22 5.67 4.79
CA ALA A 74 -3.31 6.57 4.45
C ALA A 74 -4.44 5.85 3.73
N VAL A 75 -5.65 6.34 3.94
CA VAL A 75 -6.86 5.92 3.24
C VAL A 75 -7.32 7.05 2.33
N LEU A 76 -7.60 6.73 1.08
CA LEU A 76 -8.15 7.62 0.07
C LEU A 76 -9.62 7.27 -0.16
N LYS A 77 -10.50 8.27 -0.14
CA LYS A 77 -11.90 8.15 -0.57
C LYS A 77 -12.00 8.50 -2.04
N LEU A 78 -12.59 7.61 -2.81
CA LEU A 78 -12.89 7.81 -4.22
C LEU A 78 -14.19 8.60 -4.38
N ASP A 79 -14.29 9.36 -5.48
CA ASP A 79 -15.46 10.17 -5.84
C ASP A 79 -16.74 9.32 -6.03
N ARG A 80 -16.58 8.08 -6.49
CA ARG A 80 -17.67 7.12 -6.67
C ARG A 80 -17.18 5.67 -6.55
N PRO A 81 -18.03 4.73 -6.12
CA PRO A 81 -17.61 3.35 -5.94
C PRO A 81 -17.20 2.65 -7.24
N ILE A 82 -16.36 1.63 -7.09
CA ILE A 82 -16.04 0.62 -8.09
C ILE A 82 -16.88 -0.61 -7.76
N SER A 83 -17.67 -1.08 -8.74
CA SER A 83 -18.49 -2.28 -8.57
C SER A 83 -17.62 -3.49 -8.19
N PRO A 84 -17.98 -4.24 -7.14
CA PRO A 84 -17.31 -5.49 -6.77
C PRO A 84 -17.30 -6.55 -7.88
N SER A 85 -18.25 -6.48 -8.83
CA SER A 85 -18.26 -7.36 -10.01
C SER A 85 -17.13 -7.07 -11.00
N ARG A 86 -16.55 -5.86 -10.97
CA ARG A 86 -15.41 -5.48 -11.80
C ARG A 86 -14.10 -5.67 -11.06
N ILE A 87 -14.03 -5.18 -9.81
CA ILE A 87 -12.85 -5.29 -8.95
C ILE A 87 -13.32 -5.57 -7.54
N LYS A 88 -12.99 -6.75 -7.03
CA LYS A 88 -13.28 -7.13 -5.65
C LYS A 88 -12.31 -6.41 -4.70
N PRO A 89 -12.80 -5.67 -3.70
CA PRO A 89 -11.93 -5.12 -2.66
C PRO A 89 -11.17 -6.22 -1.91
N LEU A 90 -9.93 -5.95 -1.54
CA LEU A 90 -9.09 -6.88 -0.79
C LEU A 90 -9.59 -6.99 0.65
N THR A 91 -9.76 -8.24 1.10
CA THR A 91 -9.98 -8.52 2.51
C THR A 91 -8.68 -8.30 3.28
N MET A 92 -8.76 -7.58 4.40
CA MET A 92 -7.61 -7.32 5.26
C MET A 92 -7.47 -8.41 6.32
N SER A 93 -6.22 -8.68 6.72
CA SER A 93 -5.86 -9.56 7.82
C SER A 93 -4.77 -8.88 8.64
N ASN A 94 -4.80 -9.05 9.96
CA ASN A 94 -3.71 -8.61 10.83
C ASN A 94 -2.61 -9.68 10.97
N GLY A 95 -2.83 -10.88 10.44
CA GLY A 95 -1.91 -12.01 10.50
C GLY A 95 -0.85 -11.94 9.40
N ALA A 96 0.41 -11.77 9.79
CA ALA A 96 1.59 -12.04 8.97
C ALA A 96 2.72 -12.40 9.93
N GLU A 97 2.88 -13.68 10.21
CA GLU A 97 3.86 -14.21 11.15
C GLU A 97 5.19 -14.53 10.44
N ARG A 98 6.26 -14.64 11.22
CA ARG A 98 7.58 -14.97 10.69
C ARG A 98 7.51 -16.30 9.94
N GLY A 99 7.99 -16.31 8.69
CA GLY A 99 7.94 -17.47 7.82
C GLY A 99 6.76 -17.48 6.84
N ASP A 100 5.72 -16.70 7.06
CA ASP A 100 4.57 -16.62 6.15
C ASP A 100 5.01 -16.23 4.74
N VAL A 101 4.40 -16.88 3.74
CA VAL A 101 4.65 -16.60 2.32
C VAL A 101 3.82 -15.40 1.89
N LEU A 102 4.51 -14.43 1.30
CA LEU A 102 3.93 -13.16 0.87
C LEU A 102 4.06 -12.96 -0.64
N GLY A 103 3.11 -12.21 -1.19
CA GLY A 103 3.20 -11.56 -2.48
C GLY A 103 3.10 -10.05 -2.35
N VAL A 104 3.77 -9.30 -3.23
CA VAL A 104 3.63 -7.85 -3.34
C VAL A 104 3.16 -7.50 -4.75
N LEU A 105 1.97 -6.91 -4.85
CA LEU A 105 1.44 -6.42 -6.12
C LEU A 105 1.77 -4.93 -6.25
N SER A 106 2.52 -4.56 -7.28
CA SER A 106 3.07 -3.22 -7.43
C SER A 106 3.01 -2.69 -8.86
N TYR A 107 2.91 -1.36 -8.97
CA TYR A 107 3.36 -0.63 -10.14
C TYR A 107 4.69 0.05 -9.80
N THR A 108 5.64 0.03 -10.72
CA THR A 108 6.99 0.58 -10.48
C THR A 108 7.34 1.56 -11.58
N ARG A 109 8.34 2.42 -11.39
CA ARG A 109 8.74 3.37 -12.46
C ARG A 109 9.08 2.67 -13.78
N ARG A 110 9.67 1.47 -13.72
CA ARG A 110 9.99 0.66 -14.92
C ARG A 110 8.76 -0.03 -15.53
N HIS A 111 7.71 -0.22 -14.74
CA HIS A 111 6.47 -0.88 -15.15
C HIS A 111 5.27 -0.04 -14.70
N ALA A 112 5.23 1.22 -15.15
CA ALA A 112 4.27 2.19 -14.64
C ALA A 112 2.82 1.85 -15.05
N THR A 113 2.66 1.11 -16.14
CA THR A 113 1.38 0.76 -16.73
C THR A 113 1.06 -0.73 -16.65
N ARG A 114 1.90 -1.54 -16.00
CA ARG A 114 1.68 -2.99 -15.89
C ARG A 114 1.93 -3.45 -14.47
N GLN A 115 0.95 -4.15 -13.92
CA GLN A 115 1.06 -4.78 -12.62
C GLN A 115 2.20 -5.80 -12.58
N ARG A 116 2.96 -5.76 -11.49
CA ARG A 116 4.00 -6.74 -11.18
C ARG A 116 3.67 -7.37 -9.84
N LEU A 117 3.38 -8.66 -9.88
CA LEU A 117 3.34 -9.48 -8.67
C LEU A 117 4.76 -10.01 -8.43
N LYS A 118 5.32 -9.67 -7.27
CA LYS A 118 6.49 -10.33 -6.72
C LYS A 118 5.99 -11.33 -5.68
N ASP A 119 5.98 -12.61 -6.05
CA ASP A 119 5.56 -13.70 -5.17
C ASP A 119 6.76 -14.35 -4.47
N SER A 120 6.44 -15.35 -3.63
CA SER A 120 7.41 -16.21 -2.95
C SER A 120 8.37 -15.44 -2.04
N CYS A 121 7.93 -14.31 -1.49
CA CYS A 121 8.62 -13.65 -0.40
C CYS A 121 8.26 -14.30 0.93
N SER A 122 8.98 -13.93 1.98
CA SER A 122 8.72 -14.35 3.34
C SER A 122 8.78 -13.19 4.33
N VAL A 123 7.98 -13.29 5.39
CA VAL A 123 8.13 -12.44 6.58
C VAL A 123 9.41 -12.83 7.30
N LEU A 124 10.31 -11.87 7.46
CA LEU A 124 11.58 -12.04 8.17
C LEU A 124 11.44 -11.71 9.66
N ALA A 125 10.72 -10.64 9.95
CA ALA A 125 10.41 -10.21 11.31
C ALA A 125 9.11 -9.41 11.31
N ARG A 126 8.38 -9.47 12.43
CA ARG A 126 7.22 -8.65 12.71
C ARG A 126 7.42 -7.93 14.03
N GLN A 127 7.09 -6.65 14.04
CA GLN A 127 6.92 -5.86 15.26
C GLN A 127 5.46 -5.38 15.33
N SER A 128 5.09 -4.67 16.40
CA SER A 128 3.71 -4.24 16.63
C SER A 128 3.11 -3.43 15.47
N ARG A 129 3.93 -2.67 14.73
CA ARG A 129 3.48 -1.75 13.67
C ARG A 129 4.17 -1.93 12.33
N THR A 130 5.13 -2.84 12.23
CA THR A 130 5.95 -3.02 11.02
C THR A 130 6.14 -4.49 10.70
N VAL A 131 6.23 -4.77 9.40
CA VAL A 131 6.55 -6.09 8.87
C VAL A 131 7.80 -5.96 8.02
N VAL A 132 8.87 -6.67 8.39
CA VAL A 132 10.11 -6.77 7.61
C VAL A 132 10.01 -8.02 6.75
N MET A 133 10.22 -7.86 5.45
CA MET A 133 10.03 -8.94 4.49
C MET A 133 11.18 -9.05 3.49
N SER A 134 11.35 -10.24 2.94
CA SER A 134 12.37 -10.53 1.93
C SER A 134 12.00 -10.03 0.52
N CYS A 135 10.82 -9.42 0.34
CA CYS A 135 10.43 -8.83 -0.94
C CYS A 135 11.36 -7.69 -1.32
N LEU A 136 12.05 -7.85 -2.45
CA LEU A 136 12.77 -6.75 -3.08
C LEU A 136 11.78 -5.95 -3.92
N VAL A 137 11.69 -4.65 -3.61
CA VAL A 137 10.77 -3.72 -4.27
C VAL A 137 11.54 -2.58 -4.91
N GLU A 138 11.03 -2.09 -6.03
CA GLU A 138 11.60 -0.97 -6.78
C GLU A 138 10.86 0.34 -6.48
N PHE A 139 11.41 1.46 -6.94
CA PHE A 139 10.71 2.74 -6.79
C PHE A 139 9.35 2.72 -7.50
N GLY A 140 8.34 3.29 -6.84
CA GLY A 140 6.93 3.24 -7.26
C GLY A 140 6.09 2.21 -6.50
N ALA A 141 6.74 1.21 -5.87
CA ALA A 141 6.08 0.22 -5.03
C ALA A 141 5.61 0.76 -3.66
N SER A 142 5.88 2.03 -3.35
CA SER A 142 5.30 2.70 -2.19
C SER A 142 3.77 2.59 -2.22
N GLY A 143 3.17 2.18 -1.11
CA GLY A 143 1.73 1.97 -1.04
C GLY A 143 1.26 0.63 -1.64
N SER A 144 2.17 -0.22 -2.14
CA SER A 144 1.81 -1.53 -2.68
C SER A 144 1.22 -2.44 -1.62
N PRO A 145 0.11 -3.16 -1.93
CA PRO A 145 -0.41 -4.18 -1.05
C PRO A 145 0.56 -5.35 -0.90
N VAL A 146 0.78 -5.74 0.36
CA VAL A 146 1.45 -6.98 0.74
C VAL A 146 0.36 -8.00 1.05
N LEU A 147 0.38 -9.10 0.32
CA LEU A 147 -0.65 -10.12 0.31
C LEU A 147 -0.11 -11.38 0.97
N GLU A 148 -0.83 -11.89 1.96
CA GLU A 148 -0.64 -13.26 2.42
C GLU A 148 -1.26 -14.21 1.39
N MET A 149 -0.44 -15.17 0.94
CA MET A 149 -0.82 -16.14 -0.08
C MET A 149 -0.97 -17.51 0.57
N ARG A 150 -2.19 -18.05 0.59
CA ARG A 150 -2.47 -19.41 1.07
C ARG A 150 -3.04 -20.26 -0.08
N PRO A 151 -2.55 -21.49 -0.30
CA PRO A 151 -3.08 -22.36 -1.34
C PRO A 151 -4.61 -22.52 -1.22
N GLY A 152 -5.33 -22.37 -2.34
CA GLY A 152 -6.79 -22.52 -2.39
C GLY A 152 -7.62 -21.41 -1.75
N LEU A 153 -7.00 -20.37 -1.18
CA LEU A 153 -7.70 -19.24 -0.56
C LEU A 153 -7.43 -17.92 -1.29
N PRO A 154 -8.38 -16.98 -1.30
CA PRO A 154 -8.14 -15.62 -1.80
C PRO A 154 -7.01 -14.92 -1.01
N PRO A 155 -6.18 -14.10 -1.67
CA PRO A 155 -5.13 -13.36 -0.99
C PRO A 155 -5.72 -12.36 0.00
N ARG A 156 -5.05 -12.20 1.15
CA ARG A 156 -5.45 -11.24 2.19
C ARG A 156 -4.40 -10.13 2.31
N LEU A 157 -4.84 -8.89 2.36
CA LEU A 157 -3.96 -7.73 2.57
C LEU A 157 -3.48 -7.72 4.03
N VAL A 158 -2.18 -7.77 4.25
CA VAL A 158 -1.57 -7.87 5.60
C VAL A 158 -0.66 -6.72 5.98
N SER A 159 -0.22 -5.95 4.99
CA SER A 159 0.66 -4.79 5.16
C SER A 159 0.64 -3.93 3.90
N VAL A 160 1.14 -2.70 4.01
CA VAL A 160 1.39 -1.82 2.87
C VAL A 160 2.87 -1.49 2.80
N ILE A 161 3.49 -1.56 1.61
CA ILE A 161 4.91 -1.22 1.44
C ILE A 161 5.14 0.25 1.78
N SER A 162 6.04 0.50 2.73
CA SER A 162 6.41 1.84 3.18
C SER A 162 7.81 2.21 2.67
N ALA A 163 8.81 1.35 2.92
CA ALA A 163 10.21 1.67 2.67
C ALA A 163 11.04 0.48 2.19
N LYS A 164 12.15 0.82 1.52
CA LYS A 164 13.26 -0.10 1.27
C LYS A 164 14.27 0.01 2.41
N ALA A 165 14.86 -1.09 2.82
CA ALA A 165 15.84 -1.13 3.91
C ALA A 165 16.88 -2.23 3.70
N ALA A 166 17.79 -2.38 4.66
CA ALA A 166 18.77 -3.45 4.72
C ALA A 166 18.82 -4.06 6.14
N MET A 167 19.07 -5.36 6.23
CA MET A 167 19.31 -6.10 7.46
C MET A 167 20.65 -6.83 7.31
N GLY A 168 21.71 -6.25 7.88
CA GLY A 168 23.08 -6.59 7.50
C GLY A 168 23.30 -6.36 6.00
N ASN A 169 23.87 -7.33 5.30
CA ASN A 169 24.08 -7.27 3.85
C ASN A 169 22.84 -7.64 3.02
N ARG A 170 21.72 -8.02 3.66
CA ARG A 170 20.51 -8.43 2.96
C ARG A 170 19.60 -7.22 2.72
N ARG A 171 19.29 -6.94 1.45
CA ARG A 171 18.21 -6.00 1.09
C ARG A 171 16.86 -6.57 1.51
N VAL A 172 16.03 -5.72 2.11
CA VAL A 172 14.69 -6.06 2.60
C VAL A 172 13.73 -4.92 2.27
N SER A 173 12.43 -5.17 2.41
CA SER A 173 11.43 -4.11 2.47
C SER A 173 10.74 -4.11 3.82
N ILE A 174 10.24 -2.93 4.18
CA ILE A 174 9.46 -2.70 5.40
C ILE A 174 8.09 -2.22 4.98
N GLY A 175 7.07 -2.88 5.51
CA GLY A 175 5.69 -2.45 5.38
C GLY A 175 5.09 -2.01 6.71
N THR A 176 4.08 -1.15 6.62
CA THR A 176 3.25 -0.74 7.75
C THR A 176 2.23 -1.85 8.03
N ALA A 177 2.22 -2.38 9.25
CA ALA A 177 1.28 -3.41 9.66
C ALA A 177 -0.15 -2.84 9.77
N LEU A 178 -1.15 -3.67 9.47
CA LEU A 178 -2.56 -3.30 9.64
C LEU A 178 -2.96 -3.56 11.09
N ASP A 179 -2.93 -2.52 11.92
CA ASP A 179 -3.31 -2.59 13.33
C ASP A 179 -4.69 -1.97 13.59
N ALA A 180 -5.06 -1.83 14.87
CA ALA A 180 -6.35 -1.28 15.27
C ALA A 180 -6.58 0.17 14.81
N SER A 181 -5.52 0.94 14.55
CA SER A 181 -5.60 2.33 14.08
C SER A 181 -6.17 2.43 12.66
N LEU A 182 -6.03 1.37 11.85
CA LEU A 182 -6.57 1.34 10.49
C LEU A 182 -8.10 1.42 10.49
N ARG A 183 -8.78 0.81 11.46
CA ARG A 183 -10.24 0.93 11.57
C ARG A 183 -10.67 2.36 11.78
N ASP A 184 -9.93 3.11 12.60
CA ASP A 184 -10.20 4.52 12.81
C ASP A 184 -9.97 5.34 11.53
N LEU A 185 -8.88 5.05 10.81
CA LEU A 185 -8.59 5.67 9.51
C LEU A 185 -9.71 5.45 8.49
N LEU A 186 -10.20 4.22 8.36
CA LEU A 186 -11.29 3.87 7.45
C LEU A 186 -12.57 4.64 7.80
N ARG A 187 -12.97 4.67 9.08
CA ARG A 187 -14.14 5.45 9.53
C ARG A 187 -14.01 6.94 9.24
N ARG A 188 -12.82 7.51 9.46
CA ARG A 188 -12.56 8.93 9.21
C ARG A 188 -12.56 9.25 7.71
N ALA A 189 -12.22 8.30 6.86
CA ALA A 189 -12.23 8.47 5.41
C ALA A 189 -13.66 8.52 4.84
N GLY A 190 -14.59 7.74 5.41
CA GLY A 190 -16.02 7.79 5.09
C GLY A 190 -16.62 6.42 4.91
#